data_AF-A0A3R6B2E9-F1
#
_entry.id   AF-A0A3R6B2E9-F1
#
_cell.length_a   1.000
_cell.length_b   1.000
_cell.length_c   1.000
_cell.angle_alpha   90.00
_cell.angle_beta   90.00
_cell.angle_gamma   90.00
#
_symmetry.space_group_name_H-M   'P 1'
#
loop_
_entity.id
_entity.type
_entity.pdbx_description
1 polymer ?
#
loop_
_entity_poly.entity_id
_entity_poly.type
_entity_poly.pdbx_seq_one_letter_code
_entity_poly.pdbx_strand_id
1 'polypeptide(L)'
;MMKKIILCLTLALMSATTMFAVKAKPGITQLQLVDDTIVSATLHGDEHFSYYSLLDGTPLKKSDNGKYEIISTETLSARKATVINTLKTRANGIGSIAPAYFPHLGSPKALVILVDFQDVKFKSSNPVATFNHYLNADFGTAVPSQDASVFNQEDVNYGSVKEYFKECSMGKFTPQFDIVGPVTVSQKSAYYGADDKNVQNGTDKNFKQMISEACNKVADKIDFSKYDSDGDKFVDLVYIIYAGYSQSISGNSDDYLWPKSGTDNFYKYNVAGNKIMPQEYLIYNGCRICRYGLNNELNGSPDSKTPSINGIGLFCHEFSHTMGLPDHYDTEYKNADNQSPEFWDVMDAGEYTDNGYRPTPYSPWQKMLMGWATPTTLDNTQAQQLTLEPYDQASKAYKIEADVNEDNFRINENYSTTDPTAQEKKELMERAKGEILLLQNIRNEGWYKALPGYGLLVWRIDYSDIDKVHLTDSLIM
;
A
#
# COMPACT_ATOMS: atom_id res chain seq x y z
N MET A 1 -30.42 46.20 -25.03
CA MET A 1 -29.71 45.95 -23.75
C MET A 1 -30.07 44.54 -23.28
N MET A 2 -29.25 43.54 -23.61
CA MET A 2 -29.43 42.16 -23.15
C MET A 2 -28.50 41.91 -21.96
N LYS A 3 -29.08 41.45 -20.84
CA LYS A 3 -28.38 41.07 -19.61
C LYS A 3 -27.46 39.87 -19.92
N LYS A 4 -26.16 40.03 -19.66
CA LYS A 4 -25.17 38.94 -19.66
C LYS A 4 -25.44 38.05 -18.45
N ILE A 5 -25.93 36.84 -18.68
CA ILE A 5 -25.92 35.76 -17.68
C ILE A 5 -24.50 35.20 -17.69
N ILE A 6 -23.74 35.47 -16.63
CA ILE A 6 -22.48 34.78 -16.36
C ILE A 6 -22.85 33.40 -15.84
N LEU A 7 -22.74 32.40 -16.71
CA LEU A 7 -22.80 30.99 -16.35
C LEU A 7 -21.47 30.65 -15.66
N CYS A 8 -21.41 30.74 -14.33
CA CYS A 8 -20.32 30.12 -13.56
C CYS A 8 -20.47 28.60 -13.69
N LEU A 9 -19.86 28.03 -14.73
CA LEU A 9 -19.53 26.61 -14.80
C LEU A 9 -18.47 26.34 -13.72
N THR A 10 -18.90 26.04 -12.50
CA THR A 10 -18.11 25.23 -11.59
C THR A 10 -18.07 23.83 -12.21
N LEU A 11 -17.03 23.53 -13.00
CA LEU A 11 -16.65 22.15 -13.27
C LEU A 11 -16.32 21.54 -11.91
N ALA A 12 -17.30 20.83 -11.32
CA ALA A 12 -17.00 19.85 -10.30
C ALA A 12 -16.20 18.76 -11.01
N LEU A 13 -14.87 18.88 -10.98
CA LEU A 13 -13.98 17.78 -11.33
C LEU A 13 -14.32 16.62 -10.40
N MET A 14 -15.08 15.65 -10.93
CA MET A 14 -15.26 14.35 -10.31
C MET A 14 -13.88 13.71 -10.28
N SER A 15 -13.22 13.77 -9.12
CA SER A 15 -11.99 13.02 -8.86
C SER A 15 -12.32 11.54 -8.92
N ALA A 16 -11.60 10.81 -9.75
CA ALA A 16 -11.67 9.35 -9.79
C ALA A 16 -11.30 8.80 -8.40
N THR A 17 -12.04 7.79 -7.93
CA THR A 17 -11.72 7.11 -6.67
C THR A 17 -10.74 5.99 -6.92
N THR A 18 -9.68 5.89 -6.12
CA THR A 18 -8.69 4.82 -6.17
C THR A 18 -8.49 4.23 -4.77
N MET A 19 -8.14 2.96 -4.68
CA MET A 19 -7.88 2.28 -3.40
C MET A 19 -6.88 1.16 -3.61
N PHE A 20 -5.77 1.24 -2.88
CA PHE A 20 -4.74 0.22 -2.73
C PHE A 20 -4.77 -0.24 -1.28
N ALA A 21 -4.42 -1.49 -1.02
CA ALA A 21 -4.48 -2.06 0.32
C ALA A 21 -3.40 -3.10 0.48
N VAL A 22 -2.78 -3.16 1.65
CA VAL A 22 -1.72 -4.13 1.90
C VAL A 22 -2.19 -5.57 1.75
N LYS A 23 -1.29 -6.41 1.24
CA LYS A 23 -1.43 -7.87 1.26
C LYS A 23 -1.71 -8.38 2.68
N ALA A 24 -2.46 -9.46 2.79
CA ALA A 24 -2.64 -10.19 4.04
C ALA A 24 -1.29 -10.66 4.58
N LYS A 25 -1.04 -10.43 5.88
CA LYS A 25 0.20 -10.86 6.53
C LYS A 25 0.35 -12.37 6.42
N PRO A 26 1.43 -12.88 5.81
CA PRO A 26 1.70 -14.31 5.79
C PRO A 26 1.79 -14.86 7.22
N GLY A 27 1.04 -15.91 7.51
CA GLY A 27 1.03 -16.50 8.85
C GLY A 27 -0.02 -17.59 9.02
N ILE A 28 0.21 -18.46 10.00
CA ILE A 28 -0.66 -19.59 10.33
C ILE A 28 -1.56 -19.21 11.51
N THR A 29 -2.86 -19.47 11.38
CA THR A 29 -3.85 -19.36 12.45
C THR A 29 -4.66 -20.64 12.60
N GLN A 30 -5.39 -20.77 13.70
CA GLN A 30 -6.35 -21.87 13.91
C GLN A 30 -7.76 -21.38 13.58
N LEU A 31 -8.46 -22.11 12.72
CA LEU A 31 -9.85 -21.83 12.36
C LEU A 31 -10.74 -23.01 12.72
N GLN A 32 -11.99 -22.72 13.07
CA GLN A 32 -13.02 -23.73 13.29
C GLN A 32 -13.84 -23.94 12.02
N LEU A 33 -13.90 -25.19 11.55
CA LEU A 33 -14.73 -25.60 10.44
C LEU A 33 -16.21 -25.76 10.85
N VAL A 34 -17.10 -25.81 9.86
CA VAL A 34 -18.55 -26.01 10.07
C VAL A 34 -18.87 -27.30 10.83
N ASP A 35 -18.03 -28.32 10.73
CA ASP A 35 -18.12 -29.61 11.43
C ASP A 35 -17.44 -29.61 12.82
N ASP A 36 -17.09 -28.43 13.34
CA ASP A 36 -16.39 -28.20 14.61
C ASP A 36 -14.91 -28.64 14.64
N THR A 37 -14.35 -29.14 13.54
CA THR A 37 -12.92 -29.45 13.44
C THR A 37 -12.09 -28.17 13.50
N ILE A 38 -10.99 -28.19 14.27
CA ILE A 38 -10.00 -27.11 14.29
C ILE A 38 -8.88 -27.42 13.29
N VAL A 39 -8.60 -26.48 12.39
CA VAL A 39 -7.59 -26.62 11.34
C VAL A 39 -6.59 -25.47 11.36
N SER A 40 -5.36 -25.76 10.92
CA SER A 40 -4.35 -24.73 10.67
C SER A 40 -4.52 -24.15 9.27
N ALA A 41 -4.62 -22.84 9.18
CA ALA A 41 -4.90 -22.14 7.93
C ALA A 41 -4.07 -20.85 7.79
N THR A 42 -3.93 -20.39 6.55
CA THR A 42 -3.24 -19.15 6.17
C THR A 42 -4.20 -18.23 5.45
N LEU A 43 -4.17 -16.94 5.79
CA LEU A 43 -4.92 -15.88 5.09
C LEU A 43 -4.16 -15.45 3.82
N HIS A 44 -4.89 -15.23 2.73
CA HIS A 44 -4.38 -14.78 1.45
C HIS A 44 -5.19 -13.60 0.93
N GLY A 45 -4.59 -12.84 0.02
CA GLY A 45 -5.23 -11.73 -0.68
C GLY A 45 -5.00 -10.38 -0.01
N ASP A 46 -5.95 -9.47 -0.17
CA ASP A 46 -5.94 -8.11 0.39
C ASP A 46 -7.38 -7.65 0.69
N GLU A 47 -7.59 -6.35 0.92
CA GLU A 47 -8.93 -5.81 1.21
C GLU A 47 -9.93 -6.01 0.05
N HIS A 48 -9.49 -6.06 -1.21
CA HIS A 48 -10.40 -6.21 -2.33
C HIS A 48 -10.92 -7.65 -2.46
N PHE A 49 -10.11 -8.61 -2.03
CA PHE A 49 -10.48 -10.01 -1.90
C PHE A 49 -9.51 -10.76 -1.01
N SER A 50 -10.05 -11.43 0.01
CA SER A 50 -9.28 -12.33 0.87
C SER A 50 -9.96 -13.70 1.04
N TYR A 51 -9.15 -14.70 1.35
CA TYR A 51 -9.60 -16.05 1.65
C TYR A 51 -8.58 -16.80 2.50
N TYR A 52 -9.05 -17.81 3.24
CA TYR A 52 -8.17 -18.73 3.95
C TYR A 52 -7.92 -19.99 3.12
N SER A 53 -6.76 -20.61 3.29
CA SER A 53 -6.52 -21.99 2.86
C SER A 53 -5.92 -22.81 3.99
N LEU A 54 -6.09 -24.13 3.94
CA LEU A 54 -5.26 -25.06 4.70
C LEU A 54 -3.79 -24.93 4.27
N LEU A 55 -2.88 -25.52 5.05
CA LEU A 55 -1.43 -25.48 4.78
C LEU A 55 -1.02 -26.22 3.49
N ASP A 56 -1.87 -27.10 2.97
CA ASP A 56 -1.69 -27.78 1.68
C ASP A 56 -2.27 -27.00 0.49
N GLY A 57 -2.82 -25.80 0.72
CA GLY A 57 -3.43 -24.94 -0.29
C GLY A 57 -4.93 -25.16 -0.50
N THR A 58 -5.57 -26.11 0.20
CA THR A 58 -7.01 -26.36 0.08
C THR A 58 -7.81 -25.13 0.53
N PRO A 59 -8.66 -24.52 -0.32
CA PRO A 59 -9.29 -23.25 0.01
C PRO A 59 -10.47 -23.39 0.96
N LEU A 60 -10.64 -22.36 1.78
CA LEU A 60 -11.70 -22.21 2.78
C LEU A 60 -12.54 -20.97 2.47
N LYS A 61 -13.81 -21.03 2.83
CA LYS A 61 -14.74 -19.90 2.80
C LYS A 61 -15.41 -19.75 4.15
N LYS A 62 -15.60 -18.52 4.60
CA LYS A 62 -16.34 -18.22 5.82
C LYS A 62 -17.85 -18.36 5.57
N SER A 63 -18.54 -19.05 6.47
CA SER A 63 -19.98 -19.22 6.51
C SER A 63 -20.63 -18.14 7.39
N ASP A 64 -21.94 -17.93 7.24
CA ASP A 64 -22.69 -16.86 7.95
C ASP A 64 -22.66 -16.97 9.49
N ASN A 65 -22.38 -18.15 10.02
CA ASN A 65 -22.25 -18.40 11.46
C ASN A 65 -20.82 -18.16 12.00
N GLY A 66 -19.91 -17.65 11.18
CA GLY A 66 -18.52 -17.35 11.54
C GLY A 66 -17.54 -18.53 11.45
N LYS A 67 -18.02 -19.75 11.14
CA LYS A 67 -17.19 -20.94 10.88
C LYS A 67 -16.74 -21.00 9.43
N TYR A 68 -15.85 -21.96 9.10
CA TYR A 68 -15.30 -22.12 7.76
C TYR A 68 -15.73 -23.43 7.09
N GLU A 69 -15.97 -23.37 5.77
CA GLU A 69 -16.24 -24.53 4.92
C GLU A 69 -15.10 -24.73 3.92
N ILE A 70 -14.73 -25.99 3.68
CA ILE A 70 -13.81 -26.34 2.59
C ILE A 70 -14.55 -26.13 1.27
N ILE A 71 -13.94 -25.40 0.34
CA ILE A 71 -14.47 -25.15 -1.00
C ILE A 71 -13.54 -25.74 -2.06
N SER A 72 -14.07 -25.94 -3.27
CA SER A 72 -13.25 -26.40 -4.40
C SER A 72 -12.42 -25.25 -4.99
N THR A 73 -11.33 -25.58 -5.69
CA THR A 73 -10.51 -24.61 -6.42
C THR A 73 -11.30 -23.89 -7.51
N GLU A 74 -12.28 -24.55 -8.13
CA GLU A 74 -13.18 -23.93 -9.11
C GLU A 74 -14.08 -22.88 -8.44
N THR A 75 -14.56 -23.17 -7.23
CA THR A 75 -15.37 -22.24 -6.44
C THR A 75 -14.55 -21.01 -6.06
N LEU A 76 -13.30 -21.20 -5.63
CA LEU A 76 -12.39 -20.09 -5.36
C LEU A 76 -12.13 -19.26 -6.64
N SER A 77 -11.87 -19.94 -7.76
CA SER A 77 -11.57 -19.28 -9.05
C SER A 77 -12.77 -18.47 -9.56
N ALA A 78 -14.00 -18.96 -9.37
CA ALA A 78 -15.22 -18.21 -9.70
C ALA A 78 -15.40 -16.96 -8.83
N ARG A 79 -15.06 -17.04 -7.53
CA ARG A 79 -15.06 -15.88 -6.62
C ARG A 79 -14.03 -14.84 -7.05
N LYS A 80 -12.79 -15.27 -7.33
CA LYS A 80 -11.72 -14.41 -7.87
C LYS A 80 -12.17 -13.69 -9.15
N ALA A 81 -12.70 -14.44 -10.14
CA ALA A 81 -13.16 -13.88 -11.40
C ALA A 81 -14.26 -12.81 -11.24
N THR A 82 -15.15 -13.00 -10.27
CA THR A 82 -16.20 -12.01 -9.96
C THR A 82 -15.62 -10.70 -9.43
N VAL A 83 -14.63 -10.78 -8.55
CA VAL A 83 -13.92 -9.59 -8.03
C VAL A 83 -13.14 -8.91 -9.14
N ILE A 84 -12.35 -9.65 -9.93
CA ILE A 84 -11.58 -9.10 -11.05
C ILE A 84 -12.48 -8.32 -12.01
N ASN A 85 -13.65 -8.84 -12.36
CA ASN A 85 -14.60 -8.13 -13.21
C ASN A 85 -15.13 -6.84 -12.55
N THR A 86 -15.32 -6.86 -11.22
CA THR A 86 -15.71 -5.67 -10.44
C THR A 86 -14.58 -4.64 -10.36
N LEU A 87 -13.32 -5.08 -10.23
CA LEU A 87 -12.16 -4.21 -10.23
C LEU A 87 -11.90 -3.62 -11.63
N LYS A 88 -12.01 -4.40 -12.71
CA LYS A 88 -11.91 -3.92 -14.09
C LYS A 88 -12.95 -2.86 -14.45
N THR A 89 -14.16 -2.95 -13.87
CA THR A 89 -15.19 -1.91 -14.05
C THR A 89 -14.95 -0.66 -13.20
N ARG A 90 -14.03 -0.71 -12.22
CA ARG A 90 -13.59 0.40 -11.36
C ARG A 90 -12.21 0.95 -11.72
N ALA A 91 -11.43 0.21 -12.53
CA ALA A 91 -10.09 0.57 -12.96
C ALA A 91 -10.16 1.80 -13.88
N ASN A 92 -9.84 2.98 -13.31
CA ASN A 92 -9.50 4.15 -14.08
C ASN A 92 -7.98 4.15 -14.27
N GLY A 93 -7.51 4.40 -15.50
CA GLY A 93 -6.09 4.47 -15.80
C GLY A 93 -5.37 5.50 -14.93
N ILE A 94 -4.15 5.16 -14.49
CA ILE A 94 -3.23 6.08 -13.80
C ILE A 94 -2.85 7.24 -14.72
N GLY A 95 -3.46 8.42 -14.61
CA GLY A 95 -3.07 9.56 -15.42
C GLY A 95 -3.76 10.85 -14.98
N SER A 96 -3.02 11.98 -15.06
CA SER A 96 -3.43 13.34 -14.66
C SER A 96 -4.36 13.36 -13.44
N ILE A 97 -3.86 12.87 -12.32
CA ILE A 97 -4.68 12.59 -11.13
C ILE A 97 -4.97 13.91 -10.44
N ALA A 98 -6.22 14.32 -10.44
CA ALA A 98 -6.74 15.26 -9.46
C ALA A 98 -7.43 14.40 -8.38
N PRO A 99 -6.90 14.32 -7.15
CA PRO A 99 -5.74 15.06 -6.61
C PRO A 99 -4.39 14.47 -7.04
N ALA A 100 -3.36 15.30 -7.06
CA ALA A 100 -1.99 14.85 -7.31
C ALA A 100 -1.53 13.77 -6.32
N TYR A 101 -0.50 13.00 -6.69
CA TYR A 101 0.17 12.12 -5.73
C TYR A 101 0.92 12.95 -4.69
N PHE A 102 1.09 12.40 -3.49
CA PHE A 102 1.92 12.98 -2.46
C PHE A 102 3.35 13.20 -3.00
N PRO A 103 3.97 14.38 -2.80
CA PRO A 103 5.31 14.60 -3.32
C PRO A 103 6.32 13.61 -2.76
N HIS A 104 7.17 13.05 -3.61
CA HIS A 104 8.17 12.02 -3.27
C HIS A 104 9.61 12.55 -3.40
N LEU A 105 9.77 13.87 -3.38
CA LEU A 105 11.05 14.58 -3.37
C LEU A 105 11.00 15.74 -2.37
N GLY A 106 12.15 16.13 -1.85
CA GLY A 106 12.26 17.21 -0.86
C GLY A 106 11.70 16.80 0.50
N SER A 107 11.08 17.75 1.20
CA SER A 107 10.54 17.56 2.56
C SER A 107 9.09 18.01 2.70
N PRO A 108 8.16 17.39 1.94
CA PRO A 108 6.73 17.71 2.03
C PRO A 108 6.16 17.29 3.38
N LYS A 109 5.02 17.89 3.73
CA LYS A 109 4.33 17.65 5.00
C LYS A 109 3.08 16.81 4.80
N ALA A 110 2.95 15.75 5.60
CA ALA A 110 1.73 14.96 5.70
C ALA A 110 1.05 15.23 7.05
N LEU A 111 -0.27 15.39 7.03
CA LEU A 111 -1.08 15.45 8.24
C LEU A 111 -1.40 14.03 8.70
N VAL A 112 -1.11 13.72 9.97
CA VAL A 112 -1.47 12.45 10.60
C VAL A 112 -2.46 12.70 11.74
N ILE A 113 -3.66 12.13 11.64
CA ILE A 113 -4.69 12.24 12.67
C ILE A 113 -4.80 10.90 13.39
N LEU A 114 -4.60 10.93 14.71
CA LEU A 114 -4.79 9.77 15.58
C LEU A 114 -6.26 9.61 15.93
N VAL A 115 -6.82 8.41 15.75
CA VAL A 115 -8.24 8.11 15.92
C VAL A 115 -8.49 7.06 16.98
N ASP A 116 -9.25 7.45 18.00
CA ASP A 116 -9.90 6.55 18.95
C ASP A 116 -11.31 6.22 18.47
N PHE A 117 -11.80 5.02 18.80
CA PHE A 117 -13.19 4.64 18.67
C PHE A 117 -13.94 4.83 20.00
N GLN A 118 -15.26 4.66 20.01
CA GLN A 118 -16.03 4.72 21.27
C GLN A 118 -15.61 3.62 22.26
N ASP A 119 -15.26 2.44 21.76
CA ASP A 119 -14.97 1.23 22.53
C ASP A 119 -13.50 0.80 22.52
N VAL A 120 -12.71 1.28 21.56
CA VAL A 120 -11.28 0.98 21.44
C VAL A 120 -10.48 2.28 21.54
N LYS A 121 -9.53 2.31 22.48
CA LYS A 121 -8.63 3.44 22.74
C LYS A 121 -7.18 3.04 22.52
N PHE A 122 -6.33 4.00 22.18
CA PHE A 122 -4.88 3.79 22.10
C PHE A 122 -4.37 3.12 23.38
N LYS A 123 -3.45 2.16 23.23
CA LYS A 123 -2.70 1.55 24.35
C LYS A 123 -1.52 2.40 24.77
N SER A 124 -0.98 3.20 23.85
CA SER A 124 -0.04 4.27 24.19
C SER A 124 -0.69 5.27 25.15
N SER A 125 0.04 5.61 26.22
CA SER A 125 -0.33 6.61 27.22
C SER A 125 -0.19 8.04 26.70
N ASN A 126 0.73 8.28 25.74
CA ASN A 126 0.87 9.54 25.03
C ASN A 126 0.95 9.29 23.51
N PRO A 127 -0.18 9.06 22.83
CA PRO A 127 -0.20 8.67 21.42
C PRO A 127 0.51 9.65 20.50
N VAL A 128 0.43 10.96 20.76
CA VAL A 128 1.11 11.98 19.95
C VAL A 128 2.62 11.85 20.08
N ALA A 129 3.17 11.68 21.29
CA ALA A 129 4.60 11.49 21.47
C ALA A 129 5.09 10.16 20.87
N THR A 130 4.31 9.10 21.04
CA THR A 130 4.60 7.77 20.48
C THR A 130 4.64 7.77 18.96
N PHE A 131 3.62 8.32 18.30
CA PHE A 131 3.60 8.39 16.84
C PHE A 131 4.52 9.47 16.27
N ASN A 132 4.85 10.51 17.03
CA ASN A 132 5.94 11.40 16.64
C ASN A 132 7.30 10.67 16.65
N HIS A 133 7.56 9.80 17.63
CA HIS A 133 8.76 8.96 17.62
C HIS A 133 8.76 8.00 16.43
N TYR A 134 7.68 7.21 16.28
CA TYR A 134 7.50 6.24 15.20
C TYR A 134 7.66 6.85 13.80
N LEU A 135 7.15 8.06 13.57
CA LEU A 135 7.17 8.71 12.26
C LEU A 135 8.41 9.58 12.02
N ASN A 136 8.85 10.36 13.02
CA ASN A 136 9.79 11.47 12.82
C ASN A 136 11.14 11.32 13.53
N ALA A 137 11.36 10.31 14.40
CA ALA A 137 12.60 10.22 15.17
C ALA A 137 13.84 10.03 14.27
N ASP A 138 14.95 10.68 14.63
CA ASP A 138 16.26 10.32 14.07
C ASP A 138 16.77 9.03 14.70
N PHE A 139 17.66 8.31 14.02
CA PHE A 139 18.31 7.12 14.58
C PHE A 139 18.93 7.39 15.95
N GLY A 140 18.72 6.46 16.89
CA GLY A 140 19.26 6.56 18.26
C GLY A 140 18.46 7.48 19.19
N THR A 141 17.39 8.12 18.73
CA THR A 141 16.42 8.78 19.61
C THR A 141 15.82 7.74 20.56
N ALA A 142 15.77 8.02 21.86
CA ALA A 142 15.16 7.12 22.83
C ALA A 142 13.63 7.17 22.71
N VAL A 143 12.98 6.01 22.84
CA VAL A 143 11.52 5.92 22.91
C VAL A 143 10.96 6.77 24.06
N PRO A 144 9.74 7.31 23.94
CA PRO A 144 9.10 8.01 25.05
C PRO A 144 9.01 7.09 26.27
N SER A 145 9.61 7.50 27.39
CA SER A 145 9.76 6.63 28.58
C SER A 145 8.42 6.12 29.14
N GLN A 146 7.35 6.90 28.98
CA GLN A 146 5.99 6.53 29.41
C GLN A 146 5.38 5.41 28.55
N ASP A 147 5.87 5.23 27.33
CA ASP A 147 5.38 4.26 26.35
C ASP A 147 6.41 3.19 26.00
N ALA A 148 7.51 3.10 26.76
CA ALA A 148 8.54 2.07 26.55
C ALA A 148 7.94 0.66 26.45
N SER A 149 6.90 0.34 27.25
CA SER A 149 6.26 -0.98 27.20
C SER A 149 5.60 -1.29 25.85
N VAL A 150 4.93 -0.32 25.22
CA VAL A 150 4.30 -0.52 23.90
C VAL A 150 5.33 -0.52 22.78
N PHE A 151 6.55 -0.05 23.03
CA PHE A 151 7.68 -0.25 22.12
C PHE A 151 8.39 -1.61 22.30
N ASN A 152 8.01 -2.46 23.26
CA ASN A 152 8.73 -3.67 23.68
C ASN A 152 9.97 -3.39 24.56
N GLN A 153 9.86 -2.40 25.46
CA GLN A 153 10.90 -1.86 26.34
C GLN A 153 11.95 -0.99 25.65
N GLU A 154 12.30 -1.29 24.41
CA GLU A 154 13.20 -0.51 23.55
C GLU A 154 12.63 -0.41 22.14
N ASP A 155 13.11 0.52 21.31
CA ASP A 155 12.61 0.61 19.93
C ASP A 155 13.06 -0.62 19.13
N VAL A 156 12.10 -1.45 18.76
CA VAL A 156 12.33 -2.62 17.90
C VAL A 156 12.32 -2.25 16.42
N ASN A 157 11.79 -1.08 16.04
CA ASN A 157 11.92 -0.60 14.67
C ASN A 157 13.39 -0.29 14.41
N TYR A 158 13.87 -0.66 13.22
CA TYR A 158 15.24 -0.34 12.84
C TYR A 158 15.47 1.17 12.76
N GLY A 159 14.45 1.92 12.31
CA GLY A 159 14.39 3.37 12.30
C GLY A 159 12.95 3.86 12.15
N SER A 160 12.73 5.17 12.23
CA SER A 160 11.42 5.77 11.98
C SER A 160 11.03 5.73 10.51
N VAL A 161 9.76 6.01 10.21
CA VAL A 161 9.28 6.16 8.84
C VAL A 161 10.10 7.20 8.06
N LYS A 162 10.38 8.36 8.66
CA LYS A 162 11.23 9.41 8.06
C LYS A 162 12.62 8.87 7.69
N GLU A 163 13.27 8.13 8.59
CA GLU A 163 14.60 7.57 8.31
C GLU A 163 14.55 6.49 7.23
N TYR A 164 13.52 5.65 7.18
CA TYR A 164 13.34 4.68 6.10
C TYR A 164 13.32 5.35 4.71
N PHE A 165 12.48 6.37 4.54
CA PHE A 165 12.38 7.10 3.27
C PHE A 165 13.66 7.89 2.93
N LYS A 166 14.29 8.49 3.93
CA LYS A 166 15.55 9.24 3.77
C LYS A 166 16.70 8.33 3.36
N GLU A 167 16.88 7.20 4.02
CA GLU A 167 17.91 6.21 3.65
C GLU A 167 17.63 5.61 2.26
N CYS A 168 16.38 5.20 1.99
CA CYS A 168 16.00 4.61 0.70
C CYS A 168 16.22 5.57 -0.48
N SER A 169 15.99 6.87 -0.27
CA SER A 169 16.13 7.92 -1.29
C SER A 169 17.51 8.59 -1.33
N MET A 170 18.45 8.16 -0.49
CA MET A 170 19.74 8.84 -0.27
C MET A 170 19.59 10.34 0.04
N GLY A 171 18.59 10.67 0.87
CA GLY A 171 18.29 12.04 1.31
C GLY A 171 17.55 12.92 0.30
N LYS A 172 17.17 12.39 -0.88
CA LYS A 172 16.37 13.14 -1.85
C LYS A 172 14.92 13.34 -1.41
N PHE A 173 14.44 12.50 -0.50
CA PHE A 173 13.11 12.57 0.07
C PHE A 173 13.17 12.38 1.58
N THR A 174 12.58 13.32 2.32
CA THR A 174 12.54 13.31 3.80
C THR A 174 11.20 13.88 4.24
N PRO A 175 10.13 13.05 4.25
CA PRO A 175 8.80 13.51 4.60
C PRO A 175 8.74 14.01 6.05
N GLN A 176 7.85 14.95 6.30
CA GLN A 176 7.58 15.49 7.63
C GLN A 176 6.14 15.13 8.02
N PHE A 177 5.95 14.60 9.22
CA PHE A 177 4.63 14.22 9.70
C PHE A 177 4.20 15.14 10.84
N ASP A 178 3.08 15.84 10.67
CA ASP A 178 2.44 16.59 11.76
C ASP A 178 1.35 15.72 12.39
N ILE A 179 1.52 15.37 13.66
CA ILE A 179 0.63 14.45 14.39
C ILE A 179 -0.36 15.25 15.25
N VAL A 180 -1.66 14.96 15.08
CA VAL A 180 -2.73 15.55 15.88
C VAL A 180 -3.70 14.51 16.42
N GLY A 181 -4.33 14.82 17.56
CA GLY A 181 -5.26 13.91 18.24
C GLY A 181 -4.71 13.38 19.57
N PRO A 182 -5.16 12.20 20.04
CA PRO A 182 -6.22 11.40 19.45
C PRO A 182 -7.58 12.12 19.47
N VAL A 183 -8.39 11.88 18.45
CA VAL A 183 -9.80 12.29 18.42
C VAL A 183 -10.68 11.05 18.48
N THR A 184 -11.76 11.11 19.25
CA THR A 184 -12.72 9.99 19.33
C THR A 184 -13.84 10.17 18.30
N VAL A 185 -13.98 9.22 17.37
CA VAL A 185 -15.08 9.17 16.38
C VAL A 185 -16.39 8.65 16.99
N SER A 186 -17.51 8.83 16.30
CA SER A 186 -18.85 8.70 16.87
C SER A 186 -19.31 7.25 17.10
N GLN A 187 -18.76 6.29 16.36
CA GLN A 187 -19.14 4.88 16.44
C GLN A 187 -18.04 3.99 17.05
N LYS A 188 -18.40 2.73 17.26
CA LYS A 188 -17.49 1.66 17.69
C LYS A 188 -16.57 1.23 16.55
N SER A 189 -15.42 0.63 16.88
CA SER A 189 -14.43 0.15 15.89
C SER A 189 -15.08 -0.75 14.83
N ALA A 190 -15.87 -1.74 15.28
CA ALA A 190 -16.58 -2.68 14.42
C ALA A 190 -17.56 -2.04 13.43
N TYR A 191 -18.05 -0.83 13.68
CA TYR A 191 -18.89 -0.13 12.69
C TYR A 191 -18.05 0.35 11.50
N TYR A 192 -16.85 0.85 11.76
CA TYR A 192 -15.98 1.42 10.73
C TYR A 192 -15.27 0.34 9.91
N GLY A 193 -14.88 -0.76 10.55
CA GLY A 193 -14.31 -1.96 9.93
C GLY A 193 -15.32 -2.99 9.44
N ALA A 194 -16.62 -2.64 9.36
CA ALA A 194 -17.61 -3.57 8.84
C ALA A 194 -17.52 -3.67 7.32
N ASP A 195 -17.33 -4.89 6.83
CA ASP A 195 -17.39 -5.24 5.40
C ASP A 195 -18.77 -4.91 4.78
N ASP A 196 -18.78 -4.33 3.57
CA ASP A 196 -20.03 -4.12 2.84
C ASP A 196 -20.62 -5.45 2.33
N LYS A 197 -21.65 -5.95 3.02
CA LYS A 197 -22.40 -7.17 2.64
C LYS A 197 -23.09 -7.11 1.27
N ASN A 198 -23.19 -5.93 0.65
CA ASN A 198 -23.77 -5.76 -0.69
C ASN A 198 -22.71 -5.83 -1.81
N VAL A 199 -21.43 -5.88 -1.46
CA VAL A 199 -20.32 -6.14 -2.38
C VAL A 199 -19.82 -7.55 -2.09
N GLN A 200 -19.78 -8.43 -3.09
CA GLN A 200 -19.23 -9.77 -2.88
C GLN A 200 -17.75 -9.64 -2.49
N ASN A 201 -17.40 -10.12 -1.29
CA ASN A 201 -16.09 -10.10 -0.66
C ASN A 201 -15.61 -8.73 -0.10
N GLY A 202 -16.54 -7.90 0.41
CA GLY A 202 -16.32 -7.01 1.56
C GLY A 202 -15.12 -6.04 1.51
N THR A 203 -15.38 -4.78 1.16
CA THR A 203 -14.46 -3.67 1.49
C THR A 203 -15.00 -2.92 2.69
N ASP A 204 -14.14 -2.26 3.46
CA ASP A 204 -14.58 -1.50 4.63
C ASP A 204 -15.60 -0.44 4.20
N LYS A 205 -16.83 -0.52 4.71
CA LYS A 205 -17.91 0.33 4.21
C LYS A 205 -17.82 1.76 4.72
N ASN A 206 -17.38 1.92 5.97
CA ASN A 206 -17.62 3.12 6.75
C ASN A 206 -16.35 3.92 7.08
N PHE A 207 -15.16 3.49 6.62
CA PHE A 207 -13.90 4.23 6.84
C PHE A 207 -13.98 5.68 6.34
N LYS A 208 -14.75 5.96 5.27
CA LYS A 208 -14.94 7.31 4.74
C LYS A 208 -15.58 8.26 5.75
N GLN A 209 -16.51 7.74 6.55
CA GLN A 209 -17.13 8.49 7.64
C GLN A 209 -16.11 8.74 8.75
N MET A 210 -15.29 7.74 9.10
CA MET A 210 -14.22 7.89 10.11
C MET A 210 -13.27 9.04 9.73
N ILE A 211 -12.75 9.04 8.50
CA ILE A 211 -11.84 10.10 8.01
C ILE A 211 -12.53 11.46 8.08
N SER A 212 -13.79 11.54 7.62
CA SER A 212 -14.56 12.80 7.62
C SER A 212 -14.78 13.35 9.02
N GLU A 213 -15.14 12.50 9.98
CA GLU A 213 -15.31 12.87 11.38
C GLU A 213 -13.99 13.27 12.04
N ALA A 214 -12.91 12.55 11.78
CA ALA A 214 -11.58 12.84 12.31
C ALA A 214 -11.10 14.22 11.86
N CYS A 215 -11.21 14.51 10.55
CA CYS A 215 -10.87 15.82 9.99
C CYS A 215 -11.71 16.94 10.60
N ASN A 216 -13.03 16.75 10.74
CA ASN A 216 -13.91 17.73 11.37
C ASN A 216 -13.52 18.02 12.83
N LYS A 217 -13.08 17.01 13.59
CA LYS A 217 -12.69 17.17 15.00
C LYS A 217 -11.36 17.91 15.20
N VAL A 218 -10.53 18.01 14.17
CA VAL A 218 -9.27 18.75 14.21
C VAL A 218 -9.32 20.07 13.45
N ALA A 219 -10.38 20.35 12.70
CA ALA A 219 -10.47 21.50 11.80
C ALA A 219 -10.30 22.87 12.46
N ASP A 220 -10.71 23.03 13.72
CA ASP A 220 -10.51 24.28 14.46
C ASP A 220 -9.08 24.40 15.06
N LYS A 221 -8.27 23.34 14.98
CA LYS A 221 -6.93 23.25 15.60
C LYS A 221 -5.80 23.30 14.57
N ILE A 222 -6.09 23.01 13.31
CA ILE A 222 -5.11 22.96 12.24
C ILE A 222 -5.57 23.79 11.04
N ASP A 223 -4.60 24.20 10.24
CA ASP A 223 -4.84 24.86 8.97
C ASP A 223 -4.50 23.87 7.86
N PHE A 224 -5.54 23.30 7.22
CA PHE A 224 -5.37 22.27 6.20
C PHE A 224 -4.62 22.79 4.95
N SER A 225 -4.62 24.10 4.70
CA SER A 225 -3.91 24.69 3.57
C SER A 225 -2.39 24.59 3.65
N LYS A 226 -1.85 24.22 4.83
CA LYS A 226 -0.41 23.96 5.03
C LYS A 226 0.07 22.63 4.46
N TYR A 227 -0.87 21.78 4.06
CA TYR A 227 -0.62 20.45 3.50
C TYR A 227 -1.03 20.38 2.02
N ASP A 228 -1.00 21.51 1.31
CA ASP A 228 -1.25 21.66 -0.13
C ASP A 228 0.07 22.18 -0.73
N SER A 229 1.04 21.28 -0.93
CA SER A 229 2.42 21.66 -1.26
C SER A 229 2.56 22.07 -2.72
N ASP A 230 1.68 21.60 -3.60
CA ASP A 230 1.70 21.88 -5.03
C ASP A 230 0.70 22.98 -5.47
N GLY A 231 -0.18 23.42 -4.57
CA GLY A 231 -1.12 24.51 -4.77
C GLY A 231 -2.37 24.11 -5.56
N ASP A 232 -2.64 22.81 -5.73
CA ASP A 232 -3.74 22.28 -6.53
C ASP A 232 -5.12 22.39 -5.83
N LYS A 233 -5.16 22.90 -4.59
CA LYS A 233 -6.34 23.03 -3.71
C LYS A 233 -6.86 21.70 -3.19
N PHE A 234 -6.02 20.68 -3.17
CA PHE A 234 -6.22 19.47 -2.40
C PHE A 234 -5.21 19.42 -1.24
N VAL A 235 -5.62 18.77 -0.16
CA VAL A 235 -4.65 18.35 0.86
C VAL A 235 -3.88 17.17 0.29
N ASP A 236 -2.56 17.29 0.18
CA ASP A 236 -1.64 16.30 -0.39
C ASP A 236 -1.90 14.91 0.20
N LEU A 237 -2.07 14.83 1.53
CA LEU A 237 -2.38 13.60 2.24
C LEU A 237 -2.97 13.84 3.63
N VAL A 238 -4.11 13.20 3.91
CA VAL A 238 -4.58 12.96 5.29
C VAL A 238 -4.34 11.51 5.65
N TYR A 239 -3.47 11.26 6.62
CA TYR A 239 -3.20 9.92 7.13
C TYR A 239 -3.91 9.69 8.45
N ILE A 240 -4.52 8.51 8.61
CA ILE A 240 -5.12 8.08 9.88
C ILE A 240 -4.27 6.99 10.52
N ILE A 241 -3.98 7.14 11.80
CA ILE A 241 -3.58 6.00 12.62
C ILE A 241 -4.70 5.74 13.62
N TYR A 242 -5.28 4.55 13.62
CA TYR A 242 -6.41 4.20 14.48
C TYR A 242 -6.01 3.23 15.59
N ALA A 243 -6.66 3.38 16.75
CA ALA A 243 -6.44 2.52 17.90
C ALA A 243 -6.83 1.05 17.62
N GLY A 244 -6.01 0.11 18.10
CA GLY A 244 -6.28 -1.33 17.98
C GLY A 244 -5.48 -2.05 16.89
N TYR A 245 -6.02 -3.18 16.41
CA TYR A 245 -5.34 -4.14 15.54
C TYR A 245 -5.88 -4.11 14.10
N SER A 246 -5.14 -4.74 13.18
CA SER A 246 -5.47 -4.81 11.74
C SER A 246 -6.26 -6.07 11.38
N GLN A 247 -7.20 -5.97 10.44
CA GLN A 247 -7.83 -7.13 9.78
C GLN A 247 -6.85 -7.92 8.91
N SER A 248 -5.80 -7.26 8.38
CA SER A 248 -4.80 -7.87 7.50
C SER A 248 -3.95 -8.94 8.19
N ILE A 249 -4.06 -9.10 9.52
CA ILE A 249 -3.33 -10.10 10.29
C ILE A 249 -4.18 -11.35 10.44
N SER A 250 -3.68 -12.48 9.94
CA SER A 250 -4.33 -13.80 10.03
C SER A 250 -4.85 -14.10 11.44
N GLY A 251 -6.14 -14.45 11.54
CA GLY A 251 -6.84 -14.74 12.79
C GLY A 251 -7.50 -13.54 13.48
N ASN A 252 -7.23 -12.30 13.06
CA ASN A 252 -7.94 -11.14 13.57
C ASN A 252 -9.38 -11.07 13.03
N SER A 253 -10.20 -10.27 13.70
CA SER A 253 -11.62 -10.12 13.37
C SER A 253 -11.81 -9.37 12.04
N ASP A 254 -12.75 -9.85 11.23
CA ASP A 254 -13.25 -9.17 10.03
C ASP A 254 -13.97 -7.85 10.33
N ASP A 255 -14.23 -7.52 11.60
CA ASP A 255 -14.79 -6.22 12.00
C ASP A 255 -13.69 -5.16 12.23
N TYR A 256 -12.41 -5.52 12.07
CA TYR A 256 -11.29 -4.58 12.14
C TYR A 256 -11.10 -3.91 10.78
N LEU A 257 -10.55 -2.70 10.79
CA LEU A 257 -10.18 -2.04 9.53
C LEU A 257 -8.97 -2.75 8.91
N TRP A 258 -8.97 -2.88 7.59
CA TRP A 258 -7.80 -3.26 6.80
C TRP A 258 -6.96 -2.01 6.49
N PRO A 259 -5.62 -2.02 6.61
CA PRO A 259 -4.78 -0.90 6.20
C PRO A 259 -4.88 -0.63 4.70
N LYS A 260 -5.04 0.63 4.31
CA LYS A 260 -5.21 1.00 2.89
C LYS A 260 -4.90 2.46 2.65
N SER A 261 -4.82 2.82 1.38
CA SER A 261 -4.61 4.18 0.93
C SER A 261 -5.23 4.41 -0.44
N GLY A 262 -5.42 5.67 -0.81
CA GLY A 262 -6.06 5.98 -2.09
C GLY A 262 -6.65 7.37 -2.16
N THR A 263 -7.68 7.51 -2.99
CA THR A 263 -8.42 8.74 -3.19
C THR A 263 -9.92 8.48 -3.11
N ASP A 264 -10.63 9.34 -2.37
CA ASP A 264 -12.09 9.25 -2.29
C ASP A 264 -12.77 10.60 -2.15
N ASN A 265 -14.09 10.59 -2.31
CA ASN A 265 -14.95 11.72 -2.05
C ASN A 265 -15.43 11.69 -0.61
N PHE A 266 -14.89 12.57 0.22
CA PHE A 266 -15.31 12.75 1.60
C PHE A 266 -16.37 13.85 1.73
N TYR A 267 -17.31 13.66 2.65
CA TYR A 267 -18.47 14.53 2.83
C TYR A 267 -18.71 14.83 4.30
N LYS A 268 -19.46 15.90 4.58
CA LYS A 268 -19.80 16.27 5.97
C LYS A 268 -20.87 15.34 6.57
N TYR A 269 -20.70 15.05 7.86
CA TYR A 269 -21.64 14.28 8.68
C TYR A 269 -22.11 15.12 9.86
N ASN A 270 -23.35 14.89 10.32
CA ASN A 270 -23.84 15.50 11.55
C ASN A 270 -23.32 14.75 12.78
N VAL A 271 -23.59 15.28 13.97
CA VAL A 271 -23.14 14.69 15.25
C VAL A 271 -23.66 13.28 15.51
N ALA A 272 -24.74 12.87 14.84
CA ALA A 272 -25.32 11.53 14.92
C ALA A 272 -24.74 10.57 13.86
N GLY A 273 -23.74 10.99 13.07
CA GLY A 273 -23.10 10.18 12.04
C GLY A 273 -23.90 10.05 10.75
N ASN A 274 -24.87 10.92 10.49
CA ASN A 274 -25.63 10.92 9.24
C ASN A 274 -25.05 11.94 8.25
N LYS A 275 -25.01 11.59 6.96
CA LYS A 275 -24.60 12.52 5.89
C LYS A 275 -25.48 13.77 5.90
N ILE A 276 -24.85 14.94 5.81
CA ILE A 276 -25.56 16.21 5.68
C ILE A 276 -25.98 16.39 4.21
N MET A 277 -27.20 16.89 3.98
CA MET A 277 -27.75 17.14 2.65
C MET A 277 -27.96 18.66 2.43
N PRO A 278 -27.63 19.22 1.25
CA PRO A 278 -26.98 18.55 0.12
C PRO A 278 -25.56 18.09 0.48
N GLN A 279 -25.09 17.03 -0.18
CA GLN A 279 -23.73 16.54 0.05
C GLN A 279 -22.72 17.59 -0.42
N GLU A 280 -21.91 18.05 0.51
CA GLU A 280 -20.80 18.97 0.25
C GLU A 280 -19.48 18.23 0.44
N TYR A 281 -18.56 18.38 -0.53
CA TYR A 281 -17.20 17.89 -0.36
C TYR A 281 -16.58 18.45 0.91
N LEU A 282 -15.75 17.61 1.54
CA LEU A 282 -15.02 18.00 2.73
C LEU A 282 -13.89 18.96 2.34
N ILE A 283 -14.11 20.24 2.62
CA ILE A 283 -13.19 21.34 2.30
C ILE A 283 -12.93 22.12 3.59
N TYR A 284 -11.65 22.29 3.93
CA TYR A 284 -11.21 23.13 5.04
C TYR A 284 -10.10 24.07 4.55
N ASN A 285 -10.11 25.31 5.00
CA ASN A 285 -9.13 26.33 4.63
C ASN A 285 -8.94 26.51 3.11
N GLY A 286 -9.97 26.21 2.32
CA GLY A 286 -9.93 26.30 0.85
C GLY A 286 -9.31 25.08 0.14
N CYS A 287 -8.91 24.05 0.88
CA CYS A 287 -8.34 22.82 0.34
C CYS A 287 -9.30 21.64 0.56
N ARG A 288 -9.49 20.82 -0.48
CA ARG A 288 -10.35 19.64 -0.46
C ARG A 288 -9.58 18.42 0.04
N ILE A 289 -10.21 17.64 0.92
CA ILE A 289 -9.65 16.36 1.35
C ILE A 289 -10.07 15.28 0.34
N CYS A 290 -9.09 14.53 -0.17
CA CYS A 290 -9.34 13.47 -1.14
C CYS A 290 -8.35 12.31 -1.03
N ARG A 291 -7.03 12.58 -0.99
CA ARG A 291 -6.02 11.53 -0.79
C ARG A 291 -5.92 11.13 0.68
N TYR A 292 -5.89 9.84 0.94
CA TYR A 292 -5.84 9.30 2.30
C TYR A 292 -4.94 8.07 2.43
N GLY A 293 -4.53 7.78 3.66
CA GLY A 293 -3.96 6.51 4.10
C GLY A 293 -4.47 6.16 5.50
N LEU A 294 -4.52 4.88 5.86
CA LEU A 294 -4.92 4.45 7.20
C LEU A 294 -4.21 3.17 7.67
N ASN A 295 -3.72 3.17 8.91
CA ASN A 295 -3.09 2.01 9.55
C ASN A 295 -3.48 1.89 11.03
N ASN A 296 -3.34 0.68 11.55
CA ASN A 296 -3.54 0.32 12.96
C ASN A 296 -2.38 0.74 13.87
N GLU A 297 -2.70 0.98 15.13
CA GLU A 297 -1.74 1.24 16.21
C GLU A 297 -0.87 0.01 16.54
N LEU A 298 -1.47 -1.18 16.66
CA LEU A 298 -0.85 -2.32 17.34
C LEU A 298 -0.48 -3.45 16.38
N ASN A 299 0.71 -4.02 16.56
CA ASN A 299 1.13 -5.25 15.89
C ASN A 299 0.41 -6.47 16.48
N GLY A 300 0.23 -7.51 15.66
CA GLY A 300 -0.30 -8.81 16.10
C GLY A 300 -1.81 -8.85 16.29
N SER A 301 -2.25 -9.55 17.33
CA SER A 301 -3.66 -9.80 17.62
C SER A 301 -4.07 -9.37 19.04
N PRO A 302 -5.37 -9.27 19.34
CA PRO A 302 -5.87 -9.01 20.70
C PRO A 302 -5.38 -10.01 21.76
N ASP A 303 -5.00 -11.21 21.34
CA ASP A 303 -4.48 -12.27 22.23
C ASP A 303 -2.97 -12.14 22.51
N SER A 304 -2.30 -11.14 21.93
CA SER A 304 -0.88 -10.87 22.17
C SER A 304 -0.62 -10.56 23.64
N LYS A 305 0.38 -11.22 24.23
CA LYS A 305 0.71 -11.09 25.66
C LYS A 305 1.00 -9.64 26.08
N THR A 306 1.66 -8.90 25.20
CA THR A 306 1.97 -7.48 25.37
C THR A 306 1.51 -6.76 24.11
N PRO A 307 0.68 -5.72 24.21
CA PRO A 307 0.39 -4.85 23.09
C PRO A 307 1.68 -4.12 22.67
N SER A 308 2.03 -4.23 21.39
CA SER A 308 3.21 -3.59 20.82
C SER A 308 2.80 -2.70 19.66
N ILE A 309 3.43 -1.54 19.51
CA ILE A 309 3.21 -0.66 18.36
C ILE A 309 3.50 -1.45 17.08
N ASN A 310 2.65 -1.27 16.07
CA ASN A 310 2.81 -1.85 14.76
C ASN A 310 4.19 -1.51 14.17
N GLY A 311 4.77 -2.40 13.38
CA GLY A 311 6.02 -2.10 12.68
C GLY A 311 5.84 -0.98 11.66
N ILE A 312 6.91 -0.26 11.31
CA ILE A 312 6.86 0.81 10.29
C ILE A 312 6.53 0.31 8.88
N GLY A 313 6.70 -0.99 8.59
CA GLY A 313 6.53 -1.53 7.24
C GLY A 313 5.15 -1.29 6.66
N LEU A 314 4.08 -1.60 7.40
CA LEU A 314 2.71 -1.35 6.95
C LEU A 314 2.45 0.12 6.61
N PHE A 315 3.00 1.06 7.39
CA PHE A 315 2.90 2.48 7.08
C PHE A 315 3.69 2.82 5.82
N CYS A 316 4.91 2.29 5.68
CA CYS A 316 5.77 2.56 4.52
C CYS A 316 5.15 2.05 3.22
N HIS A 317 4.54 0.87 3.22
CA HIS A 317 3.80 0.32 2.09
C HIS A 317 2.64 1.25 1.67
N GLU A 318 1.72 1.54 2.60
CA GLU A 318 0.56 2.36 2.30
C GLU A 318 0.92 3.80 1.91
N PHE A 319 1.91 4.39 2.59
CA PHE A 319 2.42 5.70 2.23
C PHE A 319 3.04 5.72 0.82
N SER A 320 3.61 4.61 0.35
CA SER A 320 4.18 4.50 -0.99
C SER A 320 3.13 4.57 -2.11
N HIS A 321 1.93 4.03 -1.90
CA HIS A 321 0.82 4.21 -2.83
C HIS A 321 0.39 5.68 -2.94
N THR A 322 0.47 6.43 -1.83
CA THR A 322 0.16 7.87 -1.86
C THR A 322 1.11 8.64 -2.77
N MET A 323 2.34 8.14 -2.95
CA MET A 323 3.36 8.67 -3.86
C MET A 323 3.26 8.11 -5.29
N GLY A 324 2.41 7.09 -5.50
CA GLY A 324 2.10 6.54 -6.82
C GLY A 324 2.72 5.20 -7.16
N LEU A 325 3.35 4.49 -6.21
CA LEU A 325 3.77 3.11 -6.47
C LEU A 325 2.57 2.15 -6.46
N PRO A 326 2.49 1.21 -7.41
CA PRO A 326 1.51 0.14 -7.39
C PRO A 326 1.96 -0.98 -6.44
N ASP A 327 1.02 -1.87 -6.12
CA ASP A 327 1.35 -3.19 -5.59
C ASP A 327 2.14 -4.01 -6.61
N HIS A 328 3.12 -4.77 -6.13
CA HIS A 328 3.93 -5.70 -6.92
C HIS A 328 3.55 -7.17 -6.72
N TYR A 329 2.63 -7.45 -5.80
CA TYR A 329 2.01 -8.76 -5.67
C TYR A 329 0.85 -8.93 -6.66
N ASP A 330 0.46 -10.18 -6.90
CA ASP A 330 -0.68 -10.48 -7.79
C ASP A 330 -2.02 -10.04 -7.17
N THR A 331 -2.43 -8.81 -7.47
CA THR A 331 -3.74 -8.24 -7.13
C THR A 331 -4.88 -8.75 -8.04
N GLU A 332 -4.56 -9.45 -9.12
CA GLU A 332 -5.56 -10.08 -10.00
C GLU A 332 -5.84 -11.54 -9.60
N TYR A 333 -5.13 -12.07 -8.60
CA TYR A 333 -5.29 -13.42 -8.08
C TYR A 333 -5.26 -14.52 -9.16
N LYS A 334 -4.53 -14.30 -10.25
CA LYS A 334 -4.41 -15.24 -11.37
C LYS A 334 -3.76 -16.53 -10.85
N ASN A 335 -4.29 -17.68 -11.27
CA ASN A 335 -3.65 -18.96 -10.97
C ASN A 335 -2.43 -19.12 -11.89
N ALA A 336 -1.30 -18.54 -11.51
CA ALA A 336 0.00 -18.76 -12.14
C ALA A 336 1.07 -18.89 -11.07
N ASP A 337 2.18 -19.54 -11.42
CA ASP A 337 3.40 -19.54 -10.60
C ASP A 337 3.68 -18.11 -10.11
N ASN A 338 3.63 -17.91 -8.81
CA ASN A 338 3.77 -16.60 -8.20
C ASN A 338 5.21 -16.07 -8.39
N GLN A 339 5.42 -15.26 -9.43
CA GLN A 339 6.68 -14.59 -9.74
C GLN A 339 6.80 -13.22 -9.03
N SER A 340 5.92 -12.91 -8.07
CA SER A 340 5.94 -11.62 -7.37
C SER A 340 7.19 -11.50 -6.49
N PRO A 341 7.65 -10.27 -6.16
CA PRO A 341 8.87 -10.07 -5.39
C PRO A 341 8.82 -10.59 -3.94
N GLU A 342 7.63 -10.83 -3.39
CA GLU A 342 7.41 -11.27 -2.00
C GLU A 342 8.20 -10.40 -1.00
N PHE A 343 8.97 -11.02 -0.09
CA PHE A 343 9.74 -10.30 0.91
C PHE A 343 10.86 -9.41 0.34
N TRP A 344 11.16 -9.49 -0.97
CA TRP A 344 12.22 -8.70 -1.60
C TRP A 344 11.80 -7.27 -1.97
N ASP A 345 10.53 -6.90 -1.80
CA ASP A 345 10.00 -5.56 -2.08
C ASP A 345 8.99 -5.11 -1.01
N VAL A 346 9.06 -3.84 -0.60
CA VAL A 346 8.08 -3.25 0.31
C VAL A 346 6.69 -3.17 -0.30
N MET A 347 6.57 -3.15 -1.62
CA MET A 347 5.28 -3.14 -2.33
C MET A 347 4.72 -4.56 -2.57
N ASP A 348 5.26 -5.58 -1.90
CA ASP A 348 4.69 -6.94 -1.88
C ASP A 348 4.51 -7.49 -0.47
N ALA A 349 5.51 -8.21 0.07
CA ALA A 349 5.46 -8.77 1.43
C ALA A 349 6.62 -8.25 2.30
N GLY A 350 7.50 -7.42 1.74
CA GLY A 350 8.65 -6.83 2.42
C GLY A 350 8.26 -5.90 3.57
N GLU A 351 7.04 -5.39 3.59
CA GLU A 351 6.43 -4.64 4.70
C GLU A 351 6.22 -5.47 5.96
N TYR A 352 6.25 -6.80 5.85
CA TYR A 352 6.16 -7.72 6.99
C TYR A 352 7.50 -8.31 7.43
N THR A 353 8.60 -8.00 6.74
CA THR A 353 9.95 -8.43 7.14
C THR A 353 10.25 -7.99 8.58
N ASP A 354 10.77 -8.91 9.39
CA ASP A 354 11.03 -8.71 10.83
C ASP A 354 9.78 -8.25 11.60
N ASN A 355 8.63 -8.88 11.33
CA ASN A 355 7.32 -8.47 11.85
C ASN A 355 6.90 -7.03 11.49
N GLY A 356 7.47 -6.49 10.41
CA GLY A 356 7.26 -5.13 9.93
C GLY A 356 8.13 -4.08 10.59
N TYR A 357 9.01 -4.46 11.53
CA TYR A 357 9.91 -3.53 12.20
C TYR A 357 11.12 -3.13 11.33
N ARG A 358 11.36 -3.88 10.24
CA ARG A 358 12.44 -3.64 9.30
C ARG A 358 11.98 -3.95 7.88
N PRO A 359 11.15 -3.08 7.28
CA PRO A 359 10.67 -3.28 5.92
C PRO A 359 11.81 -3.35 4.91
N THR A 360 11.64 -4.18 3.90
CA THR A 360 12.59 -4.30 2.80
C THR A 360 12.66 -2.99 2.01
N PRO A 361 13.85 -2.51 1.58
CA PRO A 361 13.97 -1.35 0.70
C PRO A 361 13.42 -1.56 -0.72
N TYR A 362 13.16 -0.44 -1.40
CA TYR A 362 12.71 -0.38 -2.79
C TYR A 362 13.69 -0.99 -3.81
N SER A 363 13.15 -1.67 -4.81
CA SER A 363 13.86 -2.14 -6.01
C SER A 363 14.47 -0.98 -6.82
N PRO A 364 15.41 -1.27 -7.75
CA PRO A 364 16.02 -0.24 -8.59
C PRO A 364 15.00 0.40 -9.54
N TRP A 365 13.95 -0.34 -9.90
CA TRP A 365 12.86 0.16 -10.71
C TRP A 365 12.08 1.26 -9.97
N GLN A 366 11.65 0.99 -8.75
CA GLN A 366 10.91 1.97 -7.93
C GLN A 366 11.76 3.22 -7.65
N LYS A 367 13.03 3.04 -7.27
CA LYS A 367 13.94 4.18 -7.07
C LYS A 367 14.16 5.00 -8.34
N MET A 368 14.16 4.36 -9.51
CA MET A 368 14.22 5.03 -10.81
C MET A 368 12.96 5.84 -11.10
N LEU A 369 11.78 5.26 -10.88
CA LEU A 369 10.50 5.96 -11.07
C LEU A 369 10.35 7.17 -10.16
N MET A 370 10.77 7.03 -8.91
CA MET A 370 10.74 8.11 -7.90
C MET A 370 11.84 9.16 -8.08
N GLY A 371 12.73 9.00 -9.08
CA GLY A 371 13.87 9.90 -9.28
C GLY A 371 14.94 9.83 -8.18
N TRP A 372 14.91 8.80 -7.34
CA TRP A 372 15.84 8.61 -6.23
C TRP A 372 17.19 8.06 -6.69
N ALA A 373 17.21 7.13 -7.64
CA ALA A 373 18.44 6.58 -8.21
C ALA A 373 18.27 6.29 -9.71
N THR A 374 19.35 6.31 -10.48
CA THR A 374 19.32 5.97 -11.91
C THR A 374 20.25 4.79 -12.16
N PRO A 375 19.74 3.63 -12.60
CA PRO A 375 20.58 2.49 -12.95
C PRO A 375 21.55 2.83 -14.10
N THR A 376 22.76 2.29 -14.03
CA THR A 376 23.76 2.46 -15.09
C THR A 376 23.52 1.42 -16.19
N THR A 377 23.18 1.86 -17.42
CA THR A 377 23.08 0.94 -18.57
C THR A 377 24.44 0.35 -18.91
N LEU A 378 24.49 -0.98 -19.03
CA LEU A 378 25.68 -1.71 -19.44
C LEU A 378 25.80 -1.73 -20.97
N ASP A 379 27.02 -1.58 -21.45
CA ASP A 379 27.36 -1.77 -22.86
C ASP A 379 27.38 -3.27 -23.17
N ASN A 380 26.59 -3.68 -24.17
CA ASN A 380 26.45 -5.07 -24.60
C ASN A 380 27.49 -5.48 -25.67
N THR A 381 28.38 -4.58 -26.10
CA THR A 381 29.34 -4.86 -27.18
C THR A 381 30.63 -5.51 -26.69
N GLN A 382 30.93 -5.44 -25.39
CA GLN A 382 32.17 -5.98 -24.81
C GLN A 382 31.93 -6.60 -23.43
N ALA A 383 32.70 -7.64 -23.12
CA ALA A 383 32.69 -8.23 -21.78
C ALA A 383 33.26 -7.24 -20.76
N GLN A 384 32.60 -7.13 -19.60
CA GLN A 384 32.99 -6.22 -18.52
C GLN A 384 33.14 -6.96 -17.19
N GLN A 385 34.06 -6.48 -16.35
CA GLN A 385 34.16 -6.89 -14.95
C GLN A 385 33.63 -5.75 -14.08
N LEU A 386 32.55 -6.01 -13.35
CA LEU A 386 31.84 -5.02 -12.54
C LEU A 386 31.89 -5.39 -11.07
N THR A 387 32.11 -4.38 -10.21
CA THR A 387 31.86 -4.49 -8.77
C THR A 387 30.51 -3.88 -8.47
N LEU A 388 29.65 -4.66 -7.79
CA LEU A 388 28.37 -4.22 -7.27
C LEU A 388 28.52 -3.94 -5.78
N GLU A 389 28.50 -2.65 -5.40
CA GLU A 389 28.45 -2.24 -4.00
C GLU A 389 27.11 -2.66 -3.36
N PRO A 390 27.05 -2.81 -2.02
CA PRO A 390 25.81 -3.02 -1.31
C PRO A 390 24.77 -1.95 -1.68
N TYR A 391 23.62 -2.41 -2.16
CA TYR A 391 22.64 -1.53 -2.80
C TYR A 391 21.98 -0.54 -1.84
N ASP A 392 21.81 -0.91 -0.57
CA ASP A 392 21.33 0.00 0.48
C ASP A 392 22.30 1.15 0.76
N GLN A 393 23.61 0.93 0.61
CA GLN A 393 24.64 1.94 0.87
C GLN A 393 24.88 2.85 -0.35
N ALA A 394 24.91 2.27 -1.54
CA ALA A 394 25.29 2.99 -2.76
C ALA A 394 24.11 3.42 -3.64
N SER A 395 22.91 2.84 -3.43
CA SER A 395 21.78 2.83 -4.38
C SER A 395 22.22 2.62 -5.83
N LYS A 396 23.26 1.80 -6.04
CA LYS A 396 23.88 1.54 -7.34
C LYS A 396 23.32 0.25 -7.91
N ALA A 397 22.65 0.36 -9.05
CA ALA A 397 22.19 -0.76 -9.84
C ALA A 397 22.70 -0.63 -11.27
N TYR A 398 22.79 -1.76 -11.96
CA TYR A 398 23.08 -1.81 -13.40
C TYR A 398 21.85 -2.26 -14.17
N LYS A 399 21.72 -1.76 -15.39
CA LYS A 399 20.64 -2.10 -16.31
C LYS A 399 21.21 -2.81 -17.53
N ILE A 400 20.66 -3.97 -17.87
CA ILE A 400 20.88 -4.65 -19.14
C ILE A 400 19.61 -4.47 -19.96
N GLU A 401 19.74 -3.90 -21.16
CA GLU A 401 18.63 -3.81 -22.10
C GLU A 401 18.62 -5.07 -22.97
N ALA A 402 17.42 -5.56 -23.29
CA ALA A 402 17.28 -6.73 -24.16
C ALA A 402 17.82 -6.43 -25.56
N ASP A 403 18.82 -7.17 -25.99
CA ASP A 403 19.28 -7.19 -27.37
C ASP A 403 18.42 -8.17 -28.15
N VAL A 404 17.35 -7.71 -28.79
CA VAL A 404 16.40 -8.57 -29.50
C VAL A 404 16.53 -8.39 -31.02
N ASN A 405 16.77 -9.51 -31.70
CA ASN A 405 16.85 -9.62 -33.15
C ASN A 405 16.30 -10.97 -33.64
N GLU A 406 16.23 -11.16 -34.95
CA GLU A 406 15.67 -12.39 -35.55
C GLU A 406 16.43 -13.67 -35.17
N ASP A 407 17.71 -13.57 -34.81
CA ASP A 407 18.57 -14.72 -34.50
C ASP A 407 18.42 -15.20 -33.04
N ASN A 408 18.04 -14.31 -32.12
CA ASN A 408 17.96 -14.60 -30.70
C ASN A 408 16.54 -14.54 -30.10
N PHE A 409 15.57 -13.99 -30.84
CA PHE A 409 14.17 -14.00 -30.42
C PHE A 409 13.57 -15.41 -30.51
N ARG A 410 12.97 -15.88 -29.41
CA ARG A 410 12.31 -17.18 -29.33
C ARG A 410 10.96 -17.04 -28.64
N ILE A 411 9.94 -17.69 -29.19
CA ILE A 411 8.62 -17.79 -28.58
C ILE A 411 8.62 -19.06 -27.73
N ASN A 412 8.20 -18.94 -26.49
CA ASN A 412 8.08 -20.07 -25.58
C ASN A 412 7.09 -21.10 -26.17
N GLU A 413 7.42 -22.39 -26.09
CA GLU A 413 6.55 -23.49 -26.55
C GLU A 413 5.17 -23.51 -25.87
N ASN A 414 5.03 -22.85 -24.71
CA ASN A 414 3.79 -22.70 -23.97
C ASN A 414 2.96 -21.46 -24.38
N TYR A 415 3.41 -20.69 -25.37
CA TYR A 415 2.65 -19.53 -25.87
C TYR A 415 1.40 -20.01 -26.63
N SER A 416 0.24 -19.43 -26.32
CA SER A 416 -1.08 -20.01 -26.64
C SER A 416 -1.42 -20.13 -28.13
N THR A 417 -0.59 -19.56 -29.02
CA THR A 417 -0.74 -19.68 -30.47
C THR A 417 0.29 -20.66 -30.99
N THR A 418 -0.16 -21.85 -31.40
CA THR A 418 0.70 -22.94 -31.86
C THR A 418 1.49 -22.64 -33.14
N ASP A 419 1.17 -21.55 -33.84
CA ASP A 419 1.97 -20.97 -34.95
C ASP A 419 1.59 -19.49 -35.15
N PRO A 420 2.30 -18.53 -34.53
CA PRO A 420 2.02 -17.11 -34.73
C PRO A 420 2.35 -16.68 -36.17
N THR A 421 1.50 -15.83 -36.74
CA THR A 421 1.71 -15.21 -38.04
C THR A 421 3.00 -14.38 -38.07
N ALA A 422 3.51 -14.07 -39.27
CA ALA A 422 4.68 -13.21 -39.42
C ALA A 422 4.51 -11.82 -38.76
N GLN A 423 3.28 -11.30 -38.77
CA GLN A 423 2.95 -10.03 -38.13
C GLN A 423 2.98 -10.15 -36.60
N GLU A 424 2.35 -11.18 -36.03
CA GLU A 424 2.39 -11.44 -34.58
C GLU A 424 3.82 -11.69 -34.09
N LYS A 425 4.64 -12.42 -34.86
CA LYS A 425 6.05 -12.63 -34.53
C LYS A 425 6.82 -11.31 -34.51
N LYS A 426 6.57 -10.41 -35.47
CA LYS A 426 7.19 -9.09 -35.52
C LYS A 426 6.77 -8.23 -34.33
N GLU A 427 5.48 -8.21 -34.00
CA GLU A 427 4.95 -7.50 -32.85
C GLU A 427 5.59 -8.01 -31.55
N LEU A 428 5.58 -9.33 -31.31
CA LEU A 428 6.20 -9.92 -30.12
C LEU A 428 7.70 -9.61 -30.01
N MET A 429 8.41 -9.58 -31.13
CA MET A 429 9.83 -9.23 -31.16
C MET A 429 10.07 -7.76 -30.83
N GLU A 430 9.23 -6.83 -31.31
CA GLU A 430 9.31 -5.43 -30.89
C GLU A 430 8.99 -5.27 -29.41
N ARG A 431 7.99 -5.98 -28.89
CA ARG A 431 7.63 -5.98 -27.46
C ARG A 431 8.79 -6.44 -26.58
N ALA A 432 9.49 -7.50 -26.99
CA ALA A 432 10.62 -8.05 -26.24
C ALA A 432 11.82 -7.07 -26.15
N LYS A 433 11.94 -6.07 -27.05
CA LYS A 433 12.97 -5.02 -26.93
C LYS A 433 12.75 -4.11 -25.72
N GLY A 434 11.53 -4.05 -25.19
CA GLY A 434 11.18 -3.30 -23.99
C GLY A 434 11.64 -3.98 -22.69
N GLU A 435 12.11 -5.23 -22.75
CA GLU A 435 12.57 -5.94 -21.56
C GLU A 435 13.91 -5.40 -21.05
N ILE A 436 14.02 -5.22 -19.73
CA ILE A 436 15.27 -4.84 -19.07
C ILE A 436 15.52 -5.73 -17.86
N LEU A 437 16.80 -5.99 -17.58
CA LEU A 437 17.24 -6.58 -16.33
C LEU A 437 17.87 -5.51 -15.46
N LEU A 438 17.46 -5.42 -14.19
CA LEU A 438 18.08 -4.56 -13.19
C LEU A 438 18.85 -5.42 -12.19
N LEU A 439 20.13 -5.15 -12.05
CA LEU A 439 21.06 -5.92 -11.23
C LEU A 439 21.42 -5.11 -10.00
N GLN A 440 21.22 -5.69 -8.82
CA GLN A 440 21.61 -5.11 -7.53
C GLN A 440 22.29 -6.14 -6.63
N ASN A 441 23.15 -5.68 -5.74
CA ASN A 441 23.77 -6.54 -4.72
C ASN A 441 23.15 -6.24 -3.35
N ILE A 442 22.42 -7.20 -2.80
CA ILE A 442 21.85 -7.14 -1.46
C ILE A 442 22.85 -7.72 -0.46
N ARG A 443 22.96 -7.10 0.71
CA ARG A 443 23.68 -7.63 1.86
C ARG A 443 22.73 -7.67 3.05
N ASN A 444 22.83 -8.68 3.91
CA ASN A 444 22.03 -8.81 5.14
C ASN A 444 22.47 -7.81 6.23
N GLU A 445 22.44 -6.53 5.89
CA GLU A 445 22.84 -5.40 6.72
C GLU A 445 21.76 -4.32 6.62
N GLY A 446 21.79 -3.34 7.53
CA GLY A 446 20.83 -2.25 7.53
C GLY A 446 19.36 -2.72 7.41
N TRP A 447 18.61 -2.15 6.49
CA TRP A 447 17.22 -2.52 6.20
C TRP A 447 17.06 -3.94 5.64
N TYR A 448 18.09 -4.52 5.00
CA TYR A 448 18.06 -5.87 4.45
C TYR A 448 18.44 -6.96 5.46
N LYS A 449 18.78 -6.60 6.71
CA LYS A 449 19.29 -7.53 7.73
C LYS A 449 18.44 -8.79 7.92
N ALA A 450 17.11 -8.65 7.87
CA ALA A 450 16.16 -9.71 8.16
C ALA A 450 15.74 -10.54 6.92
N LEU A 451 16.30 -10.27 5.75
CA LEU A 451 16.00 -11.06 4.56
C LEU A 451 16.57 -12.48 4.62
N PRO A 452 15.96 -13.46 3.93
CA PRO A 452 16.41 -14.85 3.97
C PRO A 452 17.73 -15.11 3.23
N GLY A 453 18.23 -14.15 2.43
CA GLY A 453 19.47 -14.31 1.68
C GLY A 453 20.11 -12.98 1.26
N TYR A 454 21.30 -13.08 0.67
CA TYR A 454 22.10 -11.97 0.15
C TYR A 454 22.78 -12.35 -1.18
N GLY A 455 23.26 -11.34 -1.89
CA GLY A 455 23.99 -11.49 -3.14
C GLY A 455 23.33 -10.72 -4.29
N LEU A 456 23.58 -11.18 -5.51
CA LEU A 456 23.00 -10.58 -6.71
C LEU A 456 21.50 -10.91 -6.77
N LEU A 457 20.66 -9.88 -6.73
CA LEU A 457 19.26 -9.96 -7.12
C LEU A 457 19.11 -9.35 -8.52
N VAL A 458 18.42 -10.07 -9.39
CA VAL A 458 18.14 -9.67 -10.77
C VAL A 458 16.64 -9.49 -10.91
N TRP A 459 16.22 -8.27 -11.22
CA TRP A 459 14.84 -7.94 -11.54
C TRP A 459 14.65 -8.02 -13.04
N ARG A 460 13.67 -8.79 -13.51
CA ARG A 460 13.23 -8.74 -14.90
C ARG A 460 12.03 -7.81 -14.96
N ILE A 461 12.17 -6.72 -15.71
CA ILE A 461 11.10 -5.78 -15.97
C ILE A 461 10.70 -5.94 -17.43
N ASP A 462 9.44 -6.28 -17.65
CA ASP A 462 8.86 -6.51 -18.96
C ASP A 462 7.83 -5.39 -19.24
N TYR A 463 8.16 -4.52 -20.18
CA TYR A 463 7.28 -3.45 -20.65
C TYR A 463 6.65 -3.80 -21.99
N SER A 464 6.30 -5.07 -22.20
CA SER A 464 5.81 -5.57 -23.48
C SER A 464 4.68 -4.75 -24.12
N ASP A 465 4.05 -3.78 -23.44
CA ASP A 465 3.03 -2.89 -24.00
C ASP A 465 3.31 -1.36 -23.90
N ILE A 466 4.48 -0.88 -23.41
CA ILE A 466 4.80 0.58 -23.32
C ILE A 466 6.29 0.95 -23.55
N ASP A 467 6.56 2.07 -24.25
CA ASP A 467 7.91 2.49 -24.67
C ASP A 467 8.69 3.31 -23.61
N LYS A 468 8.02 3.78 -22.54
CA LYS A 468 8.59 4.53 -21.40
C LYS A 468 7.73 4.31 -20.16
N VAL A 469 8.31 4.51 -18.98
CA VAL A 469 7.56 4.59 -17.71
C VAL A 469 7.76 5.94 -17.07
N HIS A 470 6.64 6.60 -16.82
CA HIS A 470 6.49 7.79 -16.01
C HIS A 470 5.50 7.50 -14.88
N LEU A 471 5.68 8.12 -13.71
CA LEU A 471 4.70 8.07 -12.61
C LEU A 471 3.29 8.55 -13.03
N THR A 472 3.20 9.23 -14.19
CA THR A 472 1.97 9.73 -14.80
C THR A 472 1.40 8.80 -15.87
N ASP A 473 2.05 7.68 -16.14
CA ASP A 473 1.63 6.80 -17.22
C ASP A 473 0.39 5.99 -16.84
N SER A 474 -0.58 6.10 -17.75
CA SER A 474 -1.63 5.15 -18.03
C SER A 474 -1.26 3.71 -17.69
N LEU A 475 -1.39 3.18 -16.46
CA LEU A 475 -1.54 1.72 -16.31
C LEU A 475 -2.90 1.37 -16.90
N ILE A 476 -2.96 1.37 -18.24
CA ILE A 476 -4.05 0.91 -19.05
C ILE A 476 -3.88 -0.60 -19.10
N MET A 477 -4.75 -1.31 -18.39
CA MET A 477 -5.46 -2.43 -19.01
C MET A 477 -6.84 -1.93 -19.43
#